data_AF-A0A2N2CMJ1-F1
#
_entry.id   AF-A0A2N2CMJ1-F1
#
_cell.length_a   1.000
_cell.length_b   1.000
_cell.length_c   1.000
_cell.angle_alpha   90.00
_cell.angle_beta   90.00
_cell.angle_gamma   90.00
#
_symmetry.space_group_name_H-M   'P 1'
#
loop_
_entity.id
_entity.type
_entity.pdbx_description
1 polymer ?
#
loop_
_entity_poly.entity_id
_entity_poly.type
_entity_poly.pdbx_seq_one_letter_code
_entity_poly.pdbx_strand_id
1 'polypeptide(L)'
;RRAARGNPLATPRKEGDQIEVLSGIFNGKTTGAPLAGLIRNENTRSGDYAKTKDLIRPGHADYAANARYGGFQDYRGGGHFSGRLTAPLVFAGAIAKEVLTAIRPELGIGSRIVSIGDVKDESISDWKVYETLNKSFENPAFPLYHANLEDSMKQAIIAAVAEEDSVGGLVEGFITGLEPGIGNPFFESIESRLSALLFSIPAVKGVTFGAGFEVVSLRGSQTNDALRMHDGQIETVSNYNGGINGGISNGMPIVFQVAFKPTPSIGKEQQTINLAEMKDAALKIEGRHDPCIVVRAFPVVEAATAICMADFLI
;
A
#
# COMPACT_ATOMS: atom_id res chain seq x y z
N ARG A 1 -10.40 3.60 7.67
CA ARG A 1 -10.07 2.55 6.66
C ARG A 1 -8.86 1.71 7.05
N ARG A 2 -7.66 2.29 7.25
CA ARG A 2 -6.39 1.58 7.62
C ARG A 2 -6.49 0.54 8.76
N ALA A 3 -7.20 0.87 9.85
CA ALA A 3 -7.32 -0.02 10.99
C ALA A 3 -8.20 -1.27 10.73
N ALA A 4 -8.95 -1.31 9.62
CA ALA A 4 -9.90 -2.39 9.27
C ALA A 4 -10.78 -2.83 10.46
N ARG A 5 -11.26 -1.87 11.25
CA ARG A 5 -12.01 -2.13 12.49
C ARG A 5 -13.24 -2.99 12.21
N GLY A 6 -13.40 -4.06 12.99
CA GLY A 6 -14.53 -4.98 12.88
C GLY A 6 -14.34 -6.07 11.83
N ASN A 7 -13.24 -6.07 11.06
CA ASN A 7 -12.91 -7.16 10.17
C ASN A 7 -12.21 -8.29 10.97
N PRO A 8 -12.82 -9.48 11.13
CA PRO A 8 -12.21 -10.60 11.85
C PRO A 8 -10.94 -11.14 11.17
N LEU A 9 -10.68 -10.72 9.93
CA LEU A 9 -9.53 -11.14 9.12
C LEU A 9 -8.35 -10.17 9.20
N ALA A 10 -8.49 -9.06 9.94
CA ALA A 10 -7.42 -8.12 10.25
C ALA A 10 -6.83 -8.38 11.64
N THR A 11 -5.72 -7.71 11.99
CA THR A 11 -5.12 -7.84 13.33
C THR A 11 -6.15 -7.64 14.45
N PRO A 12 -6.17 -8.52 15.46
CA PRO A 12 -7.03 -8.32 16.63
C PRO A 12 -6.53 -7.21 17.58
N ARG A 13 -5.52 -6.41 17.18
CA ARG A 13 -5.11 -5.20 17.89
C ARG A 13 -6.10 -4.07 17.59
N LYS A 14 -6.74 -3.56 18.64
CA LYS A 14 -7.54 -2.33 18.55
C LYS A 14 -6.66 -1.16 18.97
N GLU A 15 -6.31 -0.30 18.02
CA GLU A 15 -5.71 1.01 18.28
C GLU A 15 -6.72 2.11 17.93
N GLY A 16 -6.83 3.11 18.80
CA GLY A 16 -7.73 4.25 18.64
C GLY A 16 -7.45 5.08 17.38
N ASP A 17 -6.23 5.01 16.84
CA ASP A 17 -5.74 5.84 15.71
C ASP A 17 -6.23 7.29 15.80
N GLN A 18 -6.34 7.81 17.02
CA GLN A 18 -6.74 9.18 17.26
C GLN A 18 -5.55 10.09 17.00
N ILE A 19 -5.79 11.13 16.21
CA ILE A 19 -4.77 12.10 15.82
C ILE A 19 -4.97 13.36 16.67
N GLU A 20 -3.91 13.74 17.37
CA GLU A 20 -3.78 15.04 18.03
C GLU A 20 -2.98 15.96 17.12
N VAL A 21 -3.61 16.97 16.50
CA VAL A 21 -2.89 17.95 15.65
C VAL A 21 -2.23 18.99 16.55
N LEU A 22 -0.91 19.12 16.43
CA LEU A 22 -0.05 19.96 17.28
C LEU A 22 0.24 21.32 16.66
N SER A 23 0.25 21.44 15.33
CA SER A 23 0.59 22.68 14.62
C SER A 23 -0.02 22.72 13.21
N GLY A 24 0.07 23.88 12.55
CA GLY A 24 -0.27 24.04 11.14
C GLY A 24 -1.76 24.27 10.85
N ILE A 25 -2.63 24.12 11.85
CA ILE A 25 -4.08 24.37 11.75
C ILE A 25 -4.49 25.52 12.67
N PHE A 26 -5.27 26.47 12.15
CA PHE A 26 -5.92 27.53 12.90
C PHE A 26 -7.36 27.69 12.43
N ASN A 27 -8.33 27.72 13.36
CA ASN A 27 -9.77 27.81 13.07
C ASN A 27 -10.26 26.79 12.02
N GLY A 28 -9.77 25.55 12.11
CA GLY A 28 -10.15 24.47 11.20
C GLY A 28 -9.59 24.58 9.79
N LYS A 29 -8.61 25.46 9.55
CA LYS A 29 -7.96 25.64 8.24
C LYS A 29 -6.44 25.47 8.35
N THR A 30 -5.82 24.97 7.29
CA THR A 30 -4.36 24.95 7.17
C THR A 30 -3.83 26.39 7.09
N THR A 31 -2.66 26.62 7.69
CA THR A 31 -2.05 27.96 7.81
C THR A 31 -0.91 28.20 6.82
N GLY A 32 -0.49 27.18 6.07
CA GLY A 32 0.73 27.18 5.27
C GLY A 32 2.01 26.91 6.08
N ALA A 33 1.95 26.95 7.42
CA ALA A 33 3.05 26.54 8.29
C ALA A 33 3.11 25.00 8.45
N PRO A 34 4.25 24.44 8.92
CA PRO A 34 4.38 22.99 9.12
C PRO A 34 3.26 22.39 9.99
N LEU A 35 2.66 21.32 9.48
CA LEU A 35 1.59 20.58 10.13
C LEU A 35 2.15 19.34 10.82
N ALA A 36 1.94 19.24 12.13
CA ALA A 36 2.39 18.12 12.95
C ALA A 36 1.18 17.42 13.59
N GLY A 37 1.15 16.09 13.50
CA GLY A 37 0.14 15.26 14.14
C GLY A 37 0.79 14.18 15.02
N LEU A 38 0.17 13.89 16.15
CA LEU A 38 0.60 12.86 17.10
C LEU A 38 -0.43 11.74 17.15
N ILE A 39 0.03 10.50 16.98
CA ILE A 39 -0.79 9.30 17.12
C ILE A 39 -0.17 8.45 18.23
N ARG A 40 -0.85 8.34 19.36
CA ARG A 40 -0.35 7.59 20.53
C ARG A 40 -0.58 6.09 20.36
N ASN A 41 0.35 5.28 20.88
CA ASN A 41 0.20 3.82 20.94
C ASN A 41 -0.39 3.46 22.30
N GLU A 42 -1.61 2.95 22.33
CA GLU A 42 -2.34 2.66 23.58
C GLU A 42 -2.33 1.17 23.98
N ASN A 43 -1.90 0.30 23.07
CA ASN A 43 -2.00 -1.16 23.20
C ASN A 43 -0.63 -1.86 23.03
N THR A 44 0.42 -1.28 23.62
CA THR A 44 1.77 -1.85 23.58
C THR A 44 1.97 -2.86 24.71
N ARG A 45 2.26 -4.12 24.36
CA ARG A 45 2.69 -5.16 25.31
C ARG A 45 4.19 -5.40 25.14
N SER A 46 4.99 -4.68 25.92
CA SER A 46 6.46 -4.74 25.82
C SER A 46 7.05 -6.09 26.28
N GLY A 47 6.39 -6.79 27.21
CA GLY A 47 6.86 -8.06 27.77
C GLY A 47 6.92 -9.22 26.76
N ASP A 48 6.06 -9.21 25.75
CA ASP A 48 6.00 -10.26 24.72
C ASP A 48 7.27 -10.29 23.85
N TYR A 49 7.96 -9.15 23.72
CA TYR A 49 9.17 -9.01 22.89
C TYR A 49 10.47 -9.32 23.64
N ALA A 50 10.45 -9.37 24.97
CA ALA A 50 11.65 -9.65 25.75
C ALA A 50 12.14 -11.10 25.59
N LYS A 51 11.20 -12.04 25.40
CA LYS A 51 11.49 -13.48 25.27
C LYS A 51 12.20 -13.85 23.96
N THR A 52 12.02 -13.03 22.92
CA THR A 52 12.53 -13.28 21.56
C THR A 52 13.54 -12.22 21.12
N LYS A 53 14.07 -11.41 22.05
CA LYS A 53 14.93 -10.26 21.73
C LYS A 53 16.18 -10.62 20.91
N ASP A 54 16.73 -11.82 21.14
CA ASP A 54 17.95 -12.30 20.49
C ASP A 54 17.65 -13.25 19.31
N LEU A 55 16.38 -13.63 19.12
CA LEU A 55 15.92 -14.47 18.01
C LEU A 55 15.53 -13.58 16.82
N ILE A 56 16.23 -13.72 15.71
CA ILE A 56 15.95 -12.95 14.50
C ILE A 56 14.65 -13.46 13.89
N ARG A 57 13.67 -12.60 13.58
CA ARG A 57 12.46 -13.07 12.91
C ARG A 57 12.72 -13.19 11.41
N PRO A 58 12.59 -14.38 10.79
CA PRO A 58 12.76 -14.54 9.36
C PRO A 58 11.83 -13.59 8.59
N GLY A 59 12.36 -12.96 7.53
CA GLY A 59 11.62 -11.99 6.74
C GLY A 59 11.35 -10.64 7.40
N HIS A 60 11.77 -10.40 8.64
CA HIS A 60 11.78 -9.05 9.24
C HIS A 60 13.11 -8.33 9.03
N ALA A 61 13.15 -7.06 9.43
CA ALA A 61 14.36 -6.24 9.37
C ALA A 61 15.35 -6.54 10.49
N ASP A 62 15.05 -7.44 11.44
CA ASP A 62 15.78 -7.60 12.70
C ASP A 62 17.31 -7.70 12.54
N TYR A 63 17.79 -8.59 11.67
CA TYR A 63 19.23 -8.76 11.42
C TYR A 63 19.83 -7.57 10.67
N ALA A 64 19.17 -7.12 9.60
CA ALA A 64 19.65 -5.98 8.82
C ALA A 64 19.71 -4.69 9.66
N ALA A 65 18.74 -4.49 10.56
CA ALA A 65 18.70 -3.40 11.52
C ALA A 65 19.82 -3.53 12.55
N ASN A 66 20.04 -4.74 13.08
CA ASN A 66 21.17 -5.02 13.97
C ASN A 66 22.49 -4.64 13.33
N ALA A 67 22.76 -5.10 12.11
CA ALA A 67 23.96 -4.76 11.38
C ALA A 67 24.07 -3.25 11.08
N ARG A 68 22.96 -2.60 10.67
CA ARG A 68 22.94 -1.18 10.29
C ARG A 68 23.15 -0.24 11.47
N TYR A 69 22.66 -0.61 12.65
CA TYR A 69 22.66 0.22 13.86
C TYR A 69 23.61 -0.31 14.94
N GLY A 70 24.44 -1.30 14.65
CA GLY A 70 25.40 -1.86 15.61
C GLY A 70 24.75 -2.46 16.86
N GLY A 71 23.55 -3.02 16.73
CA GLY A 71 22.80 -3.62 17.84
C GLY A 71 21.94 -2.66 18.67
N PHE A 72 21.94 -1.35 18.38
CA PHE A 72 21.19 -0.34 19.14
C PHE A 72 19.77 -0.06 18.64
N GLN A 73 19.27 -0.84 17.68
CA GLN A 73 17.91 -0.74 17.17
C GLN A 73 16.87 -1.07 18.25
N ASP A 74 15.71 -0.41 18.20
CA ASP A 74 14.56 -0.80 19.02
C ASP A 74 13.94 -2.09 18.48
N TYR A 75 14.26 -3.21 19.13
CA TYR A 75 13.77 -4.53 18.78
C TYR A 75 12.28 -4.74 19.12
N ARG A 76 11.66 -3.86 19.91
CA ARG A 76 10.28 -4.04 20.40
C ARG A 76 9.29 -3.75 19.28
N GLY A 77 8.52 -4.76 18.88
CA GLY A 77 7.48 -4.60 17.86
C GLY A 77 7.97 -4.14 16.48
N GLY A 78 9.28 -4.28 16.22
CA GLY A 78 9.94 -3.82 15.01
C GLY A 78 10.29 -2.34 14.97
N GLY A 79 9.97 -1.54 16.01
CA GLY A 79 10.33 -0.13 16.08
C GLY A 79 9.99 0.66 14.81
N HIS A 80 11.01 1.28 14.20
CA HIS A 80 10.90 2.04 12.95
C HIS A 80 10.55 1.16 11.72
N PHE A 81 10.70 -0.16 11.80
CA PHE A 81 10.35 -1.08 10.71
C PHE A 81 8.92 -1.63 10.82
N SER A 82 8.17 -1.18 11.83
CA SER A 82 6.81 -1.63 12.07
C SER A 82 5.83 -1.09 11.02
N GLY A 83 4.83 -1.91 10.68
CA GLY A 83 3.64 -1.46 9.96
C GLY A 83 2.90 -0.30 10.64
N ARG A 84 3.20 0.01 11.92
CA ARG A 84 2.69 1.19 12.62
C ARG A 84 3.04 2.50 11.90
N LEU A 85 4.19 2.60 11.22
CA LEU A 85 4.57 3.80 10.46
C LEU A 85 3.66 4.09 9.25
N THR A 86 2.79 3.17 8.86
CA THR A 86 1.73 3.48 7.89
C THR A 86 0.67 4.43 8.44
N ALA A 87 0.50 4.54 9.77
CA ALA A 87 -0.46 5.46 10.37
C ALA A 87 -0.14 6.95 10.09
N PRO A 88 1.09 7.45 10.35
CA PRO A 88 1.45 8.81 9.97
C PRO A 88 1.44 9.02 8.44
N LEU A 89 1.79 8.00 7.64
CA LEU A 89 1.68 8.08 6.17
C LEU A 89 0.22 8.29 5.72
N VAL A 90 -0.73 7.56 6.31
CA VAL A 90 -2.16 7.73 6.04
C VAL A 90 -2.68 9.09 6.52
N PHE A 91 -2.18 9.61 7.64
CA PHE A 91 -2.50 10.95 8.09
C PHE A 91 -2.05 12.01 7.07
N ALA A 92 -0.78 11.97 6.65
CA ALA A 92 -0.26 12.89 5.64
C ALA A 92 -1.00 12.75 4.29
N GLY A 93 -1.30 11.52 3.87
CA GLY A 93 -2.07 11.27 2.66
C GLY A 93 -3.51 11.76 2.73
N ALA A 94 -4.15 11.73 3.90
CA ALA A 94 -5.49 12.29 4.08
C ALA A 94 -5.49 13.82 3.89
N ILE A 95 -4.49 14.52 4.44
CA ILE A 95 -4.30 15.96 4.21
C ILE A 95 -4.02 16.24 2.73
N ALA A 96 -3.13 15.45 2.11
CA ALA A 96 -2.82 15.59 0.69
C ALA A 96 -4.06 15.40 -0.19
N LYS A 97 -4.90 14.40 0.10
CA LYS A 97 -6.18 14.22 -0.61
C LYS A 97 -7.11 15.42 -0.44
N GLU A 98 -7.24 15.97 0.77
CA GLU A 98 -8.10 17.13 1.02
C GLU A 98 -7.63 18.36 0.23
N VAL A 99 -6.32 18.61 0.20
CA VAL A 99 -5.73 19.70 -0.61
C VAL A 99 -5.98 19.46 -2.10
N LEU A 100 -5.69 18.26 -2.59
CA LEU A 100 -5.90 17.89 -4.00
C LEU A 100 -7.35 18.05 -4.42
N THR A 101 -8.31 17.57 -3.62
CA THR A 101 -9.75 17.76 -3.89
C THR A 101 -10.14 19.24 -3.97
N ALA A 102 -9.50 20.11 -3.19
CA ALA A 102 -9.77 21.54 -3.22
C ALA A 102 -9.20 22.24 -4.47
N ILE A 103 -8.04 21.80 -4.99
CA ILE A 103 -7.36 22.46 -6.13
C ILE A 103 -7.61 21.77 -7.48
N ARG A 104 -8.02 20.50 -7.48
CA ARG A 104 -8.26 19.63 -8.63
C ARG A 104 -9.45 18.70 -8.31
N PRO A 105 -10.69 19.22 -8.27
CA PRO A 105 -11.87 18.45 -7.87
C PRO A 105 -12.19 17.25 -8.78
N GLU A 106 -11.68 17.24 -10.00
CA GLU A 106 -11.76 16.14 -10.95
C GLU A 106 -10.79 14.98 -10.64
N LEU A 107 -9.74 15.22 -9.83
CA LEU A 107 -8.72 14.23 -9.54
C LEU A 107 -9.24 13.14 -8.59
N GLY A 108 -9.25 11.91 -9.08
CA GLY A 108 -9.58 10.71 -8.32
C GLY A 108 -8.35 9.95 -7.85
N ILE A 109 -8.33 9.47 -6.61
CA ILE A 109 -7.29 8.55 -6.11
C ILE A 109 -7.96 7.40 -5.35
N GLY A 110 -7.90 6.22 -5.94
CA GLY A 110 -8.51 5.00 -5.42
C GLY A 110 -7.55 3.81 -5.42
N SER A 111 -8.01 2.72 -4.81
CA SER A 111 -7.34 1.43 -4.85
C SER A 111 -8.32 0.27 -4.73
N ARG A 112 -7.94 -0.89 -5.27
CA ARG A 112 -8.66 -2.16 -5.13
C ARG A 112 -7.70 -3.29 -4.78
N ILE A 113 -8.24 -4.35 -4.19
CA ILE A 113 -7.55 -5.62 -4.00
C ILE A 113 -7.63 -6.38 -5.33
N VAL A 114 -6.48 -6.82 -5.86
CA VAL A 114 -6.40 -7.62 -7.09
C VAL A 114 -6.24 -9.10 -6.77
N SER A 115 -5.50 -9.44 -5.72
CA SER A 115 -5.39 -10.85 -5.31
C SER A 115 -5.10 -11.00 -3.83
N ILE A 116 -5.51 -12.14 -3.30
CA ILE A 116 -5.08 -12.66 -2.00
C ILE A 116 -4.77 -14.14 -2.20
N GLY A 117 -3.50 -14.51 -1.97
CA GLY A 117 -3.00 -15.84 -2.29
C GLY A 117 -3.22 -16.18 -3.77
N ASP A 118 -3.82 -17.34 -4.02
CA ASP A 118 -4.07 -17.85 -5.37
C ASP A 118 -5.39 -17.36 -5.98
N VAL A 119 -6.20 -16.60 -5.23
CA VAL A 119 -7.45 -16.01 -5.74
C VAL A 119 -7.13 -14.64 -6.34
N LYS A 120 -7.36 -14.49 -7.64
CA LYS A 120 -7.05 -13.29 -8.43
C LYS A 120 -8.30 -12.74 -9.13
N ASP A 121 -8.49 -11.43 -9.03
CA ASP A 121 -9.47 -10.64 -9.78
C ASP A 121 -8.93 -10.33 -11.18
N GLU A 122 -9.84 -10.11 -12.13
CA GLU A 122 -9.49 -9.84 -13.52
C GLU A 122 -8.88 -8.44 -13.71
N SER A 123 -8.00 -8.35 -14.71
CA SER A 123 -7.49 -7.09 -15.20
C SER A 123 -8.61 -6.28 -15.84
N ILE A 124 -8.66 -4.97 -15.57
CA ILE A 124 -9.64 -4.08 -16.19
C ILE A 124 -9.16 -3.76 -17.61
N SER A 125 -9.91 -4.19 -18.62
CA SER A 125 -9.58 -3.95 -20.03
C SER A 125 -10.07 -2.59 -20.52
N ASP A 126 -11.25 -2.17 -20.09
CA ASP A 126 -11.79 -0.83 -20.35
C ASP A 126 -11.37 0.12 -19.23
N TRP A 127 -10.38 0.98 -19.50
CA TRP A 127 -9.87 1.92 -18.53
C TRP A 127 -10.93 2.90 -18.01
N LYS A 128 -12.04 3.11 -18.73
CA LYS A 128 -13.14 3.99 -18.28
C LYS A 128 -13.83 3.49 -17.02
N VAL A 129 -13.69 2.20 -16.70
CA VAL A 129 -14.19 1.61 -15.46
C VAL A 129 -13.60 2.28 -14.21
N TYR A 130 -12.34 2.74 -14.26
CA TYR A 130 -11.69 3.41 -13.12
C TYR A 130 -12.44 4.66 -12.65
N GLU A 131 -13.08 5.39 -13.56
CA GLU A 131 -13.90 6.57 -13.21
C GLU A 131 -15.13 6.18 -12.38
N THR A 132 -15.66 4.98 -12.60
CA THR A 132 -16.77 4.43 -11.81
C THR A 132 -16.27 3.94 -10.45
N LEU A 133 -15.16 3.18 -10.42
CA LEU A 133 -14.58 2.65 -9.18
C LEU A 133 -14.11 3.75 -8.23
N ASN A 134 -13.67 4.89 -8.76
CA ASN A 134 -13.29 6.03 -7.95
C ASN A 134 -14.47 6.62 -7.14
N LYS A 135 -15.71 6.44 -7.60
CA LYS A 135 -16.91 6.94 -6.92
C LYS A 135 -17.37 6.03 -5.79
N SER A 136 -17.40 4.72 -6.03
CA SER A 136 -17.76 3.75 -5.01
C SER A 136 -17.39 2.33 -5.41
N PHE A 137 -17.11 1.51 -4.40
CA PHE A 137 -17.13 0.05 -4.48
C PHE A 137 -18.43 -0.47 -3.84
N GLU A 138 -18.84 -1.68 -4.18
CA GLU A 138 -19.93 -2.37 -3.47
C GLU A 138 -19.60 -2.54 -1.98
N ASN A 139 -18.37 -2.97 -1.70
CA ASN A 139 -17.81 -3.03 -0.35
C ASN A 139 -16.54 -2.18 -0.23
N PRO A 140 -16.64 -0.91 0.23
CA PRO A 140 -15.46 -0.05 0.42
C PRO A 140 -14.46 -0.54 1.48
N ALA A 141 -14.86 -1.48 2.35
CA ALA A 141 -13.96 -2.10 3.33
C ALA A 141 -13.14 -3.27 2.74
N PHE A 142 -13.54 -3.76 1.56
CA PHE A 142 -12.87 -4.82 0.80
C PHE A 142 -13.04 -4.54 -0.71
N PRO A 143 -12.38 -3.48 -1.23
CA PRO A 143 -12.67 -2.98 -2.57
C PRO A 143 -12.20 -3.98 -3.63
N LEU A 144 -13.16 -4.51 -4.39
CA LEU A 144 -12.95 -5.43 -5.50
C LEU A 144 -13.63 -4.90 -6.75
N TYR A 145 -13.13 -5.31 -7.92
CA TYR A 145 -13.87 -5.07 -9.16
C TYR A 145 -15.01 -6.09 -9.29
N HIS A 146 -14.71 -7.36 -8.98
CA HIS A 146 -15.68 -8.45 -8.92
C HIS A 146 -15.98 -8.83 -7.47
N ALA A 147 -17.04 -8.25 -6.90
CA ALA A 147 -17.41 -8.45 -5.48
C ALA A 147 -17.70 -9.91 -5.11
N ASN A 148 -18.10 -10.75 -6.07
CA ASN A 148 -18.29 -12.20 -5.87
C ASN A 148 -17.01 -12.95 -5.49
N LEU A 149 -15.82 -12.36 -5.65
CA LEU A 149 -14.55 -12.95 -5.22
C LEU A 149 -14.27 -12.74 -3.73
N GLU A 150 -15.02 -11.88 -3.05
CA GLU A 150 -14.77 -11.52 -1.64
C GLU A 150 -14.71 -12.75 -0.75
N ASP A 151 -15.70 -13.65 -0.84
CA ASP A 151 -15.75 -14.85 0.00
C ASP A 151 -14.57 -15.79 -0.27
N SER A 152 -14.20 -16.01 -1.53
CA SER A 152 -13.05 -16.85 -1.88
C SER A 152 -11.73 -16.26 -1.36
N MET A 153 -11.53 -14.95 -1.48
CA MET A 153 -10.34 -14.28 -0.94
C MET A 153 -10.30 -14.33 0.60
N LYS A 154 -11.45 -14.18 1.26
CA LYS A 154 -11.54 -14.36 2.72
C LYS A 154 -11.24 -15.79 3.14
N GLN A 155 -11.71 -16.79 2.41
CA GLN A 155 -11.40 -18.19 2.69
C GLN A 155 -9.92 -18.50 2.54
N ALA A 156 -9.21 -17.90 1.58
CA ALA A 156 -7.76 -18.02 1.48
C ALA A 156 -7.04 -17.51 2.75
N ILE A 157 -7.51 -16.40 3.33
CA ILE A 157 -6.98 -15.89 4.61
C ILE A 157 -7.29 -16.85 5.75
N ILE A 158 -8.53 -17.36 5.84
CA ILE A 158 -8.95 -18.29 6.88
C ILE A 158 -8.15 -19.59 6.82
N ALA A 159 -7.92 -20.12 5.62
CA ALA A 159 -7.09 -21.30 5.41
C ALA A 159 -5.66 -21.09 5.90
N ALA A 160 -5.03 -19.96 5.54
CA ALA A 160 -3.69 -19.61 6.02
C ALA A 160 -3.63 -19.54 7.56
N VAL A 161 -4.65 -18.94 8.20
CA VAL A 161 -4.75 -18.90 9.68
C VAL A 161 -4.85 -20.29 10.28
N ALA A 162 -5.66 -21.18 9.70
CA ALA A 162 -5.83 -22.56 10.18
C ALA A 162 -4.53 -23.37 10.10
N GLU A 163 -3.63 -23.01 9.18
CA GLU A 163 -2.30 -23.60 9.02
C GLU A 163 -1.21 -22.91 9.85
N GLU A 164 -1.59 -22.01 10.77
CA GLU A 164 -0.67 -21.16 11.54
C GLU A 164 0.24 -20.28 10.64
N ASP A 165 -0.19 -19.97 9.42
CA ASP A 165 0.57 -19.27 8.36
C ASP A 165 -0.05 -17.91 8.00
N SER A 166 0.44 -17.28 6.93
CA SER A 166 -0.09 -16.02 6.38
C SER A 166 -0.05 -16.00 4.86
N VAL A 167 -0.77 -15.05 4.26
CA VAL A 167 -0.88 -14.91 2.81
C VAL A 167 -0.66 -13.47 2.35
N GLY A 168 0.04 -13.33 1.22
CA GLY A 168 0.29 -12.05 0.56
C GLY A 168 -0.81 -11.67 -0.43
N GLY A 169 -0.50 -10.73 -1.31
CA GLY A 169 -1.40 -10.38 -2.41
C GLY A 169 -1.05 -9.09 -3.12
N LEU A 170 -1.94 -8.66 -4.02
CA LEU A 170 -1.77 -7.50 -4.88
C LEU A 170 -2.82 -6.44 -4.56
N VAL A 171 -2.38 -5.19 -4.47
CA VAL A 171 -3.25 -4.00 -4.50
C VAL A 171 -2.99 -3.27 -5.79
N GLU A 172 -4.05 -2.87 -6.49
CA GLU A 172 -3.96 -1.92 -7.60
C GLU A 172 -4.38 -0.54 -7.12
N GLY A 173 -3.51 0.44 -7.28
CA GLY A 173 -3.85 1.84 -7.11
C GLY A 173 -4.11 2.47 -8.48
N PHE A 174 -4.99 3.47 -8.48
CA PHE A 174 -5.31 4.21 -9.69
C PHE A 174 -5.57 5.69 -9.41
N ILE A 175 -5.29 6.51 -10.42
CA ILE A 175 -5.53 7.95 -10.43
C ILE A 175 -6.38 8.26 -11.66
N THR A 176 -7.47 8.99 -11.48
CA THR A 176 -8.34 9.42 -12.58
C THR A 176 -8.45 10.95 -12.64
N GLY A 177 -8.89 11.50 -13.78
CA GLY A 177 -9.03 12.95 -13.95
C GLY A 177 -7.73 13.76 -13.95
N LEU A 178 -6.56 13.11 -14.05
CA LEU A 178 -5.29 13.83 -14.14
C LEU A 178 -5.07 14.35 -15.56
N GLU A 179 -4.84 15.65 -15.72
CA GLU A 179 -4.53 16.26 -17.01
C GLU A 179 -3.25 15.68 -17.63
N PRO A 180 -3.13 15.63 -18.98
CA PRO A 180 -1.88 15.28 -19.63
C PRO A 180 -0.80 16.33 -19.37
N GLY A 181 0.47 15.91 -19.27
CA GLY A 181 1.60 16.82 -19.11
C GLY A 181 2.12 16.98 -17.67
N ILE A 182 1.54 16.29 -16.70
CA ILE A 182 2.00 16.30 -15.30
C ILE A 182 3.11 15.26 -15.11
N GLY A 183 4.18 15.60 -14.37
CA GLY A 183 5.32 14.72 -14.11
C GLY A 183 6.65 15.31 -14.59
N ASN A 184 7.76 14.68 -14.18
CA ASN A 184 9.11 15.17 -14.50
C ASN A 184 9.99 14.05 -15.10
N PRO A 185 10.32 14.06 -16.41
CA PRO A 185 11.33 13.16 -16.94
C PRO A 185 12.72 13.51 -16.37
N PHE A 186 13.70 12.61 -16.26
CA PHE A 186 13.67 11.14 -16.37
C PHE A 186 13.83 10.50 -14.98
N PHE A 187 14.60 11.13 -14.08
CA PHE A 187 14.91 10.64 -12.74
C PHE A 187 13.80 10.89 -11.72
N GLU A 188 12.91 11.83 -12.01
CA GLU A 188 11.80 12.23 -11.13
C GLU A 188 10.45 11.96 -11.78
N SER A 189 10.41 10.92 -12.61
CA SER A 189 9.19 10.52 -13.32
C SER A 189 8.10 10.18 -12.32
N ILE A 190 6.84 10.22 -12.78
CA ILE A 190 5.73 9.77 -11.92
C ILE A 190 6.02 8.35 -11.39
N GLU A 191 6.45 7.42 -12.25
CA GLU A 191 6.79 6.06 -11.84
C GLU A 191 7.91 6.04 -10.81
N SER A 192 8.95 6.86 -10.97
CA SER A 192 10.12 6.90 -10.09
C SER A 192 9.75 7.41 -8.70
N ARG A 193 9.09 8.58 -8.63
CA ARG A 193 8.64 9.21 -7.37
C ARG A 193 7.62 8.35 -6.65
N LEU A 194 6.61 7.86 -7.39
CA LEU A 194 5.56 7.04 -6.81
C LEU A 194 6.10 5.70 -6.32
N SER A 195 6.98 5.04 -7.10
CA SER A 195 7.60 3.79 -6.67
C SER A 195 8.40 3.97 -5.39
N ALA A 196 9.18 5.04 -5.26
CA ALA A 196 9.96 5.32 -4.04
C ALA A 196 9.04 5.40 -2.80
N LEU A 197 7.91 6.12 -2.91
CA LEU A 197 6.92 6.20 -1.83
C LEU A 197 6.22 4.86 -1.58
N LEU A 198 5.88 4.09 -2.62
CA LEU A 198 5.24 2.79 -2.46
C LEU A 198 6.17 1.75 -1.82
N PHE A 199 7.45 1.74 -2.16
CA PHE A 199 8.46 0.89 -1.51
C PHE A 199 8.75 1.30 -0.05
N SER A 200 8.33 2.50 0.39
CA SER A 200 8.38 2.87 1.82
C SER A 200 7.31 2.15 2.65
N ILE A 201 6.27 1.59 2.01
CA ILE A 201 5.24 0.82 2.68
C ILE A 201 5.83 -0.55 3.07
N PRO A 202 5.76 -0.95 4.36
CA PRO A 202 6.27 -2.25 4.78
C PRO A 202 5.62 -3.41 4.03
N ALA A 203 6.40 -4.46 3.81
CA ALA A 203 6.04 -5.68 3.06
C ALA A 203 5.89 -5.53 1.53
N VAL A 204 6.03 -4.33 0.96
CA VAL A 204 6.09 -4.18 -0.51
C VAL A 204 7.34 -4.82 -1.07
N LYS A 205 7.18 -5.64 -2.12
CA LYS A 205 8.26 -6.35 -2.82
C LYS A 205 8.29 -6.10 -4.32
N GLY A 206 7.27 -5.46 -4.89
CA GLY A 206 7.24 -5.11 -6.30
C GLY A 206 6.22 -4.02 -6.59
N VAL A 207 6.50 -3.20 -7.60
CA VAL A 207 5.61 -2.18 -8.14
C VAL A 207 5.64 -2.29 -9.67
N THR A 208 4.49 -2.27 -10.31
CA THR A 208 4.35 -2.28 -11.77
C THR A 208 3.35 -1.24 -12.22
N PHE A 209 3.48 -0.72 -13.45
CA PHE A 209 2.58 0.28 -14.04
C PHE A 209 1.91 -0.28 -15.29
N GLY A 210 0.68 0.17 -15.56
CA GLY A 210 -0.12 -0.28 -16.71
C GLY A 210 -0.27 -1.80 -16.74
N ALA A 211 0.06 -2.40 -17.89
CA ALA A 211 0.06 -3.85 -18.09
C ALA A 211 1.11 -4.60 -17.24
N GLY A 212 2.00 -3.87 -16.57
CA GLY A 212 3.03 -4.43 -15.71
C GLY A 212 3.92 -5.44 -16.44
N PHE A 213 4.22 -6.57 -15.78
CA PHE A 213 5.07 -7.60 -16.38
C PHE A 213 4.42 -8.35 -17.54
N GLU A 214 3.10 -8.26 -17.74
CA GLU A 214 2.44 -8.93 -18.89
C GLU A 214 2.93 -8.36 -20.23
N VAL A 215 3.40 -7.10 -20.22
CA VAL A 215 3.91 -6.39 -21.40
C VAL A 215 5.08 -7.11 -22.08
N VAL A 216 5.86 -7.91 -21.33
CA VAL A 216 7.09 -8.56 -21.85
C VAL A 216 6.81 -9.62 -22.92
N SER A 217 5.58 -10.14 -22.95
CA SER A 217 5.15 -11.15 -23.93
C SER A 217 4.46 -10.56 -25.16
N LEU A 218 4.24 -9.25 -25.19
CA LEU A 218 3.48 -8.55 -26.22
C LEU A 218 4.39 -7.85 -27.24
N ARG A 219 3.89 -7.70 -28.46
CA ARG A 219 4.51 -6.88 -29.51
C ARG A 219 4.05 -5.42 -29.39
N GLY A 220 4.84 -4.49 -29.90
CA GLY A 220 4.45 -3.06 -29.93
C GLY A 220 3.09 -2.79 -30.58
N SER A 221 2.71 -3.54 -31.63
CA SER A 221 1.37 -3.43 -32.24
C SER A 221 0.21 -3.82 -31.31
N GLN A 222 0.50 -4.48 -30.18
CA GLN A 222 -0.48 -4.88 -29.17
C GLN A 222 -0.48 -3.93 -27.96
N THR A 223 0.62 -3.22 -27.70
CA THR A 223 0.79 -2.36 -26.50
C THR A 223 0.79 -0.86 -26.81
N ASN A 224 0.90 -0.49 -28.08
CA ASN A 224 0.78 0.90 -28.49
C ASN A 224 -0.67 1.36 -28.29
N ASP A 225 -0.90 2.15 -27.26
CA ASP A 225 -2.20 2.72 -26.94
C ASP A 225 -2.62 3.72 -28.02
N ALA A 226 -3.44 3.26 -28.96
CA ALA A 226 -3.86 4.07 -30.10
C ALA A 226 -4.69 5.27 -29.66
N LEU A 227 -4.30 6.47 -30.11
CA LEU A 227 -5.01 7.72 -29.83
C LEU A 227 -6.27 7.84 -30.70
N ARG A 228 -7.33 8.41 -30.14
CA ARG A 228 -8.54 8.80 -30.85
C ARG A 228 -9.10 10.12 -30.32
N MET A 229 -9.92 10.76 -31.13
CA MET A 229 -10.73 11.90 -30.73
C MET A 229 -12.12 11.40 -30.31
N HIS A 230 -12.57 11.76 -29.12
CA HIS A 230 -13.91 11.46 -28.61
C HIS A 230 -14.47 12.72 -27.94
N ASP A 231 -15.59 13.24 -28.43
CA ASP A 231 -16.24 14.47 -27.92
C ASP A 231 -15.29 15.67 -27.76
N GLY A 232 -14.33 15.82 -28.68
CA GLY A 232 -13.35 16.91 -28.67
C GLY A 232 -12.20 16.72 -27.66
N GLN A 233 -12.12 15.57 -26.99
CA GLN A 233 -11.02 15.19 -26.11
C GLN A 233 -10.17 14.08 -26.74
N ILE A 234 -8.86 14.14 -26.47
CA ILE A 234 -7.92 13.09 -26.85
C ILE A 234 -8.00 11.99 -25.80
N GLU A 235 -8.25 10.77 -26.25
CA GLU A 235 -8.19 9.57 -25.40
C GLU A 235 -7.51 8.41 -26.13
N THR A 236 -7.15 7.36 -25.39
CA THR A 236 -6.61 6.13 -25.97
C THR A 236 -7.67 5.03 -26.04
N VAL A 237 -7.53 4.15 -27.03
CA VAL A 237 -8.39 2.96 -27.17
C VAL A 237 -8.13 1.93 -26.07
N SER A 238 -6.88 1.84 -25.60
CA SER A 238 -6.39 0.94 -24.55
C SER A 238 -5.50 1.71 -23.56
N ASN A 239 -5.11 1.09 -22.44
CA ASN A 239 -4.23 1.74 -21.46
C ASN A 239 -3.09 0.82 -20.96
N TYR A 240 -2.39 0.17 -21.90
CA TYR A 240 -1.27 -0.71 -21.59
C TYR A 240 -0.10 0.02 -20.91
N ASN A 241 0.09 1.30 -21.21
CA ASN A 241 1.10 2.14 -20.58
C ASN A 241 0.65 2.74 -19.22
N GLY A 242 -0.60 2.49 -18.81
CA GLY A 242 -1.10 2.87 -17.49
C GLY A 242 -1.06 4.37 -17.22
N GLY A 243 -1.50 5.18 -18.20
CA GLY A 243 -1.64 6.62 -18.06
C GLY A 243 -0.35 7.42 -18.11
N ILE A 244 0.81 6.77 -18.31
CA ILE A 244 2.11 7.43 -18.26
C ILE A 244 2.92 7.14 -19.54
N ASN A 245 3.48 8.18 -20.15
CA ASN A 245 4.44 8.05 -21.23
C ASN A 245 5.65 8.94 -20.96
N GLY A 246 6.86 8.38 -21.04
CA GLY A 246 8.09 9.15 -20.81
C GLY A 246 8.19 9.77 -19.41
N GLY A 247 7.46 9.21 -18.43
CA GLY A 247 7.43 9.72 -17.07
C GLY A 247 6.41 10.82 -16.78
N ILE A 248 5.54 11.11 -17.75
CA ILE A 248 4.54 12.17 -17.72
C ILE A 248 3.15 11.58 -17.96
N SER A 249 2.13 12.12 -17.30
CA SER A 249 0.74 11.74 -17.53
C SER A 249 0.31 11.99 -18.97
N ASN A 250 -0.44 11.04 -19.55
CA ASN A 250 -0.98 11.15 -20.91
C ASN A 250 -2.47 11.50 -20.94
N GLY A 251 -3.08 11.76 -19.77
CA GLY A 251 -4.49 12.10 -19.61
C GLY A 251 -5.41 10.91 -19.33
N MET A 252 -4.94 9.67 -19.54
CA MET A 252 -5.65 8.45 -19.17
C MET A 252 -5.40 8.10 -17.70
N PRO A 253 -6.21 7.22 -17.08
CA PRO A 253 -5.98 6.82 -15.71
C PRO A 253 -4.57 6.28 -15.49
N ILE A 254 -3.90 6.77 -14.46
CA ILE A 254 -2.65 6.16 -14.02
C ILE A 254 -3.00 4.91 -13.24
N VAL A 255 -2.46 3.76 -13.65
CA VAL A 255 -2.76 2.46 -13.03
C VAL A 255 -1.46 1.77 -12.66
N PHE A 256 -1.38 1.26 -11.44
CA PHE A 256 -0.21 0.56 -10.96
C PHE A 256 -0.58 -0.52 -9.94
N GLN A 257 0.22 -1.57 -9.86
CA GLN A 257 0.04 -2.65 -8.90
C GLN A 257 1.20 -2.70 -7.92
N VAL A 258 0.88 -3.06 -6.68
CA VAL A 258 1.80 -3.14 -5.55
C VAL A 258 1.71 -4.54 -4.96
N ALA A 259 2.82 -5.26 -5.00
CA ALA A 259 2.93 -6.62 -4.50
C ALA A 259 3.36 -6.62 -3.03
N PHE A 260 2.50 -7.18 -2.17
CA PHE A 260 2.76 -7.38 -0.75
C PHE A 260 3.11 -8.83 -0.49
N LYS A 261 4.27 -9.07 0.12
CA LYS A 261 4.62 -10.40 0.60
C LYS A 261 3.73 -10.82 1.79
N PRO A 262 3.61 -12.12 2.08
CA PRO A 262 2.96 -12.60 3.31
C PRO A 262 3.59 -12.00 4.59
N THR A 263 2.80 -11.92 5.66
CA THR A 263 3.26 -11.42 6.96
C THR A 263 4.34 -12.34 7.53
N PRO A 264 5.57 -11.87 7.81
CA PRO A 264 6.62 -12.80 8.23
C PRO A 264 6.43 -13.37 9.65
N SER A 265 5.61 -12.72 10.49
CA SER A 265 5.29 -13.24 11.82
C SER A 265 4.09 -14.19 11.75
N ILE A 266 4.39 -15.48 11.86
CA ILE A 266 3.42 -16.57 11.76
C ILE A 266 3.55 -17.52 12.97
N GLY A 267 2.48 -18.28 13.21
CA GLY A 267 2.43 -19.25 14.29
C GLY A 267 3.23 -20.51 13.98
N LYS A 268 3.47 -20.85 12.71
CA LYS A 268 4.28 -21.99 12.28
C LYS A 268 5.73 -21.86 12.77
N GLU A 269 6.34 -22.97 13.17
CA GLU A 269 7.75 -23.00 13.57
C GLU A 269 8.65 -22.68 12.37
N GLN A 270 9.63 -21.80 12.59
CA GLN A 270 10.59 -21.34 11.59
C GLN A 270 12.02 -21.55 12.07
N GLN A 271 12.91 -21.86 11.13
CA GLN A 271 14.35 -21.84 11.37
C GLN A 271 14.86 -20.40 11.46
N THR A 272 15.71 -20.14 12.44
CA THR A 272 16.36 -18.85 12.62
C THR A 272 17.72 -19.00 13.31
N ILE A 273 18.31 -17.88 13.74
CA ILE A 273 19.49 -17.82 14.58
C ILE A 273 19.17 -17.08 15.89
N ASN A 274 19.85 -17.51 16.96
CA ASN A 274 20.04 -16.71 18.16
C ASN A 274 21.33 -15.90 17.98
N LEU A 275 21.20 -14.58 17.88
CA LEU A 275 22.33 -13.71 17.58
C LEU A 275 23.29 -13.56 18.77
N ALA A 276 22.81 -13.68 20.00
CA ALA A 276 23.66 -13.61 21.20
C ALA A 276 24.52 -14.87 21.35
N GLU A 277 23.96 -16.03 21.01
CA GLU A 277 24.67 -17.33 21.08
C GLU A 277 25.45 -17.67 19.81
N MET A 278 25.19 -16.96 18.71
CA MET A 278 25.75 -17.25 17.38
C MET A 278 25.48 -18.68 16.92
N LYS A 279 24.23 -19.14 17.10
CA LYS A 279 23.78 -20.51 16.77
C LYS A 279 22.43 -20.52 16.09
N ASP A 280 22.18 -21.57 15.31
CA ASP A 280 20.86 -21.88 14.79
C ASP A 280 19.87 -22.13 15.93
N ALA A 281 18.63 -21.71 15.71
CA ALA A 281 17.54 -21.81 16.67
C ALA A 281 16.20 -22.03 15.93
N ALA A 282 15.18 -22.44 16.69
CA ALA A 282 13.81 -22.47 16.22
C ALA A 282 13.04 -21.27 16.80
N LEU A 283 12.10 -20.73 16.02
CA LEU A 283 11.23 -19.65 16.42
C LEU A 283 9.78 -20.00 16.09
N LYS A 284 8.94 -20.04 17.13
CA LYS A 284 7.48 -20.03 17.03
C LYS A 284 7.00 -18.70 17.57
N ILE A 285 6.32 -17.88 16.76
CA ILE A 285 5.82 -16.58 17.24
C ILE A 285 4.39 -16.75 17.75
N GLU A 286 4.21 -16.49 19.04
CA GLU A 286 2.91 -16.50 19.68
C GLU A 286 2.26 -15.11 19.63
N GLY A 287 0.95 -15.07 19.44
CA GLY A 287 0.15 -13.86 19.59
C GLY A 287 -0.59 -13.43 18.33
N ARG A 288 -0.86 -12.13 18.26
CA ARG A 288 -1.79 -11.52 17.29
C ARG A 288 -1.03 -10.91 16.12
N HIS A 289 -0.96 -11.62 15.00
CA HIS A 289 -0.36 -11.14 13.75
C HIS A 289 -1.43 -10.92 12.68
N ASP A 290 -1.14 -10.08 11.70
CA ASP A 290 -2.01 -9.90 10.53
C ASP A 290 -1.86 -11.14 9.63
N PRO A 291 -2.91 -11.94 9.39
CA PRO A 291 -2.81 -13.10 8.49
C PRO A 291 -2.72 -12.69 7.01
N CYS A 292 -3.13 -11.47 6.68
CA CYS A 292 -2.94 -10.87 5.37
C CYS A 292 -2.84 -9.35 5.51
N ILE A 293 -1.72 -8.74 5.09
CA ILE A 293 -1.51 -7.28 5.20
C ILE A 293 -2.37 -6.51 4.19
N VAL A 294 -2.72 -7.12 3.06
CA VAL A 294 -3.43 -6.48 1.93
C VAL A 294 -4.73 -5.81 2.36
N VAL A 295 -5.49 -6.45 3.27
CA VAL A 295 -6.78 -5.94 3.79
C VAL A 295 -6.67 -4.62 4.56
N ARG A 296 -5.44 -4.18 4.87
CA ARG A 296 -5.13 -2.90 5.53
C ARG A 296 -4.21 -2.00 4.71
N ALA A 297 -3.56 -2.54 3.69
CA ALA A 297 -2.55 -1.84 2.90
C ALA A 297 -3.14 -0.96 1.81
N PHE A 298 -4.30 -1.31 1.24
CA PHE A 298 -4.90 -0.53 0.15
C PHE A 298 -5.13 0.97 0.48
N PRO A 299 -5.60 1.38 1.68
CA PRO A 299 -5.69 2.80 2.01
C PRO A 299 -4.32 3.47 2.20
N VAL A 300 -3.27 2.69 2.46
CA VAL A 300 -1.89 3.17 2.59
C VAL A 300 -1.30 3.43 1.22
N VAL A 301 -1.60 2.57 0.24
CA VAL A 301 -1.27 2.78 -1.18
C VAL A 301 -1.88 4.10 -1.66
N GLU A 302 -3.17 4.31 -1.42
CA GLU A 302 -3.84 5.58 -1.75
C GLU A 302 -3.20 6.81 -1.08
N ALA A 303 -2.75 6.67 0.17
CA ALA A 303 -2.12 7.75 0.89
C ALA A 303 -0.75 8.12 0.29
N ALA A 304 0.07 7.11 -0.03
CA ALA A 304 1.35 7.31 -0.72
C ALA A 304 1.14 7.98 -2.09
N THR A 305 0.12 7.54 -2.85
CA THR A 305 -0.25 8.14 -4.13
C THR A 305 -0.66 9.60 -3.98
N ALA A 306 -1.49 9.93 -2.99
CA ALA A 306 -1.93 11.30 -2.75
C ALA A 306 -0.76 12.22 -2.37
N ILE A 307 0.18 11.75 -1.55
CA ILE A 307 1.40 12.50 -1.21
C ILE A 307 2.23 12.75 -2.48
N CYS A 308 2.41 11.73 -3.32
CA CYS A 308 3.13 11.86 -4.59
C CYS A 308 2.49 12.92 -5.49
N MET A 309 1.16 12.86 -5.67
CA MET A 309 0.46 13.78 -6.56
C MET A 309 0.42 15.20 -5.99
N ALA A 310 0.34 15.37 -4.67
CA ALA A 310 0.46 16.67 -4.05
C ALA A 310 1.82 17.33 -4.34
N ASP A 311 2.92 16.56 -4.32
CA ASP A 311 4.27 17.06 -4.67
C ASP A 311 4.38 17.51 -6.14
N PHE A 312 3.63 16.88 -7.05
CA PHE A 312 3.62 17.29 -8.46
C PHE A 312 2.70 18.47 -8.77
N LEU A 313 1.67 18.74 -7.94
CA LEU A 313 0.56 19.63 -8.29
C LEU A 313 0.49 20.92 -7.45
N ILE A 314 1.30 21.04 -6.39
CA ILE A 314 1.38 22.21 -5.49
C ILE A 314 2.71 22.91 -5.72
#